data_AF-A0A8T0D271-F1
#
_entry.id   AF-A0A8T0D271-F1
#
_cell.length_a   1.000
_cell.length_b   1.000
_cell.length_c   1.000
_cell.angle_alpha   90.00
_cell.angle_beta   90.00
_cell.angle_gamma   90.00
#
_symmetry.space_group_name_H-M   'P 1'
#
loop_
_entity.id
_entity.type
_entity.pdbx_description
1 polymer ?
#
loop_
_entity_poly.entity_id
_entity_poly.type
_entity_poly.pdbx_seq_one_letter_code
_entity_poly.pdbx_strand_id
1 'polypeptide(L)'
;MQRVTRLRLLTTTVLHYAPRNTQVYHSGLVALAALEKFICMCDAKKMYMEQKERMMQLTIQFVYKLDTKSVATESRRLVKEGELRLVTVYRHAGSAFQRKLSGIMRQKIVNASLFLFNDLLVIAKRRSNNRIMVDDSCQLTDVQVEVCGTPAHVRILRYYPEVTTDGQQHPPSSPRERVLARKTSAPCSPTEMNGFDVYPFRIIIQSDAHPRAEYKLQAKSLSERERWVDAISPIQYGVTEERLIRDCPQVLITRSYSAVEGDELELKEGDAVTLLVSLSDGWCKGMLPGGRKGWFPDNVCVEVEDPNMKRENMKNFLLMEAARTAYARRKLKEQFTEFPKIKDLKGK
;
A
#
# COMPACT_ATOMS: atom_id res chain seq x y z
N MET A 1 -17.09 -3.39 17.87
CA MET A 1 -16.47 -2.20 17.23
C MET A 1 -17.37 -0.96 17.25
N GLN A 2 -18.62 -1.01 16.78
CA GLN A 2 -19.49 0.18 16.70
C GLN A 2 -19.57 1.01 17.99
N ARG A 3 -19.70 0.38 19.15
CA ARG A 3 -19.78 1.07 20.45
C ARG A 3 -18.53 1.90 20.76
N VAL A 4 -17.33 1.36 20.50
CA VAL A 4 -16.09 2.08 20.80
C VAL A 4 -15.84 3.23 19.82
N THR A 5 -16.21 3.06 18.54
CA THR A 5 -16.16 4.14 17.54
C THR A 5 -17.13 5.28 17.88
N ARG A 6 -18.33 4.96 18.39
CA ARG A 6 -19.28 5.98 18.88
C ARG A 6 -18.75 6.71 20.12
N LEU A 7 -18.14 5.99 21.07
CA LEU A 7 -17.52 6.62 22.24
C LEU A 7 -16.40 7.60 21.84
N ARG A 8 -15.58 7.24 20.85
CA ARG A 8 -14.56 8.13 20.27
C ARG A 8 -15.19 9.42 19.75
N LEU A 9 -16.22 9.32 18.91
CA LEU A 9 -16.93 10.48 18.37
C LEU A 9 -17.54 11.37 19.47
N LEU A 10 -18.24 10.78 20.43
CA LEU A 10 -18.82 11.52 21.55
C LEU A 10 -17.75 12.22 22.39
N THR A 11 -16.62 11.57 22.64
CA THR A 11 -15.49 12.17 23.38
C THR A 11 -14.91 13.35 22.61
N THR A 12 -14.75 13.24 21.29
CA THR A 12 -14.33 14.37 20.44
C THR A 12 -15.32 15.54 20.54
N THR A 13 -16.62 15.27 20.47
CA THR A 13 -17.66 16.30 20.60
C THR A 13 -17.60 16.98 21.97
N VAL A 14 -17.46 16.22 23.06
CA VAL A 14 -17.31 16.80 24.41
C VAL A 14 -16.09 17.70 24.48
N LEU A 15 -14.95 17.28 23.91
CA LEU A 15 -13.72 18.09 23.88
C LEU A 15 -13.85 19.37 23.05
N HIS A 16 -14.69 19.37 22.01
CA HIS A 16 -14.94 20.57 21.21
C HIS A 16 -15.65 21.66 22.03
N TYR A 17 -16.55 21.29 22.94
CA TYR A 17 -17.31 22.24 23.76
C TYR A 17 -16.72 22.48 25.16
N ALA A 18 -15.81 21.63 25.63
CA ALA A 18 -15.21 21.75 26.96
C ALA A 18 -14.15 22.87 27.01
N PRO A 19 -14.18 23.77 28.03
CA PRO A 19 -13.13 24.78 28.19
C PRO A 19 -11.77 24.13 28.49
N ARG A 20 -10.71 24.61 27.83
CA ARG A 20 -9.38 23.99 27.82
C ARG A 20 -8.69 23.88 29.19
N ASN A 21 -9.06 24.75 30.13
CA ASN A 21 -8.51 24.81 31.49
C ASN A 21 -9.24 23.86 32.48
N THR A 22 -10.24 23.12 32.02
CA THR A 22 -11.03 22.24 32.90
C THR A 22 -10.41 20.86 33.03
N GLN A 23 -10.64 20.22 34.17
CA GLN A 23 -10.30 18.81 34.36
C GLN A 23 -11.03 17.90 33.36
N VAL A 24 -12.24 18.27 32.94
CA VAL A 24 -13.01 17.57 31.90
C VAL A 24 -12.25 17.56 30.58
N TYR A 25 -11.71 18.70 30.14
CA TYR A 25 -10.92 18.76 28.90
C TYR A 25 -9.65 17.90 29.00
N HIS A 26 -8.87 18.03 30.08
CA HIS A 26 -7.63 17.26 30.26
C HIS A 26 -7.88 15.74 30.39
N SER A 27 -8.91 15.33 31.12
CA SER A 27 -9.30 13.92 31.23
C SER A 27 -9.88 13.38 29.93
N GLY A 28 -10.65 14.18 29.20
CA GLY A 28 -11.18 13.86 27.88
C GLY A 28 -10.07 13.63 26.85
N LEU A 29 -9.00 14.43 26.85
CA LEU A 29 -7.85 14.24 25.95
C LEU A 29 -7.20 12.87 26.16
N VAL A 30 -7.00 12.47 27.42
CA VAL A 30 -6.47 11.14 27.75
C VAL A 30 -7.43 10.04 27.30
N ALA A 31 -8.73 10.21 27.54
CA ALA A 31 -9.76 9.25 27.14
C ALA A 31 -9.81 9.09 25.61
N LEU A 32 -9.75 10.19 24.87
CA LEU A 32 -9.74 10.19 23.40
C LEU A 32 -8.54 9.39 22.87
N ALA A 33 -7.34 9.68 23.34
CA ALA A 33 -6.14 8.94 22.93
C ALA A 33 -6.18 7.45 23.33
N ALA A 34 -6.76 7.12 24.48
CA ALA A 34 -6.95 5.73 24.90
C ALA A 34 -7.91 4.99 23.97
N LEU A 35 -9.04 5.63 23.59
CA LEU A 35 -10.01 5.08 22.65
C LEU A 35 -9.40 4.88 21.25
N GLU A 36 -8.67 5.88 20.74
CA GLU A 36 -7.97 5.79 19.46
C GLU A 36 -6.94 4.65 19.45
N LYS A 37 -6.14 4.53 20.52
CA LYS A 37 -5.17 3.45 20.66
C LYS A 37 -5.85 2.09 20.69
N PHE A 38 -6.96 1.96 21.41
CA PHE A 38 -7.72 0.71 21.47
C PHE A 38 -8.31 0.33 20.11
N ILE A 39 -8.94 1.29 19.42
CA ILE A 39 -9.48 1.09 18.06
C ILE A 39 -8.35 0.64 17.12
N CYS A 40 -7.22 1.34 17.13
CA CYS A 40 -6.05 1.01 16.32
C CYS A 40 -5.52 -0.41 16.60
N MET A 41 -5.45 -0.83 17.87
CA MET A 41 -5.05 -2.19 18.24
C MET A 41 -6.06 -3.24 17.75
N CYS A 42 -7.36 -2.98 17.85
CA CYS A 42 -8.39 -3.87 17.35
C CYS A 42 -8.30 -4.04 15.83
N ASP A 43 -8.16 -2.94 15.09
CA ASP A 43 -8.03 -2.95 13.64
C ASP A 43 -6.75 -3.68 13.21
N ALA A 44 -5.60 -3.39 13.86
CA ALA A 44 -4.34 -4.08 13.59
C ALA A 44 -4.43 -5.58 13.86
N LYS A 45 -5.12 -6.00 14.93
CA LYS A 45 -5.31 -7.42 15.26
C LYS A 45 -6.27 -8.11 14.29
N LYS A 46 -7.33 -7.43 13.85
CA LYS A 46 -8.22 -7.94 12.79
C LYS A 46 -7.43 -8.20 11.51
N MET A 47 -6.71 -7.19 11.02
CA MET A 47 -5.86 -7.30 9.82
C MET A 47 -4.85 -8.43 9.95
N TYR A 48 -4.19 -8.56 11.10
CA TYR A 48 -3.24 -9.65 11.36
C TYR A 48 -3.89 -11.04 11.25
N MET A 49 -5.10 -11.21 11.77
CA MET A 49 -5.80 -12.50 11.71
C MET A 49 -6.26 -12.83 10.28
N GLU A 50 -6.79 -11.86 9.53
CA GLU A 50 -7.18 -12.03 8.12
C GLU A 50 -5.97 -12.38 7.25
N GLN A 51 -4.83 -11.70 7.47
CA GLN A 51 -3.56 -12.04 6.79
C GLN A 51 -3.09 -13.45 7.13
N LYS A 52 -3.17 -13.85 8.41
CA LYS A 52 -2.74 -15.18 8.86
C LYS A 52 -3.62 -16.29 8.30
N GLU A 53 -4.94 -16.07 8.26
CA GLU A 53 -5.89 -16.98 7.62
C GLU A 53 -5.56 -17.14 6.13
N ARG A 54 -5.36 -16.02 5.42
CA ARG A 54 -5.01 -16.06 4.00
C ARG A 54 -3.70 -16.79 3.74
N MET A 55 -2.69 -16.59 4.59
CA MET A 55 -1.42 -17.31 4.51
C MET A 55 -1.64 -18.82 4.67
N MET A 56 -2.40 -19.24 5.69
CA MET A 56 -2.70 -20.65 5.92
C MET A 56 -3.39 -21.29 4.71
N GLN A 57 -4.35 -20.60 4.10
CA GLN A 57 -5.01 -21.06 2.87
C GLN A 57 -4.02 -21.26 1.72
N LEU A 58 -3.12 -20.30 1.48
CA LEU A 58 -2.13 -20.40 0.40
C LEU A 58 -1.15 -21.56 0.65
N THR A 59 -0.73 -21.80 1.88
CA THR A 59 0.14 -22.95 2.23
C THR A 59 -0.50 -24.28 1.83
N ILE A 60 -1.82 -24.42 2.03
CA ILE A 60 -2.56 -25.63 1.67
C ILE A 60 -2.74 -25.74 0.15
N GLN A 61 -2.94 -24.61 -0.54
CA GLN A 61 -3.22 -24.58 -1.98
C GLN A 61 -1.96 -24.70 -2.84
N PHE A 62 -0.80 -24.22 -2.37
CA PHE A 62 0.44 -24.24 -3.14
C PHE A 62 0.94 -25.66 -3.39
N VAL A 63 1.30 -25.90 -4.63
CA VAL A 63 1.93 -27.14 -5.09
C VAL A 63 3.24 -26.76 -5.75
N TYR A 64 4.33 -27.16 -5.10
CA TYR A 64 5.69 -26.94 -5.57
C TYR A 64 6.08 -28.03 -6.56
N LYS A 65 6.84 -27.63 -7.58
CA LYS A 65 7.65 -28.61 -8.34
C LYS A 65 8.79 -29.06 -7.43
N LEU A 66 9.29 -30.28 -7.64
CA LEU A 66 10.29 -30.92 -6.77
C LEU A 66 11.51 -30.04 -6.47
N ASP A 67 11.85 -29.11 -7.37
CA ASP A 67 13.02 -28.22 -7.25
C ASP A 67 12.72 -26.86 -6.59
N THR A 68 11.46 -26.57 -6.23
CA THR A 68 11.06 -25.26 -5.67
C THR A 68 10.88 -25.32 -4.15
N LYS A 69 11.52 -24.39 -3.42
CA LYS A 69 11.44 -24.31 -1.95
C LYS A 69 10.06 -23.85 -1.47
N SER A 70 9.56 -24.45 -0.39
CA SER A 70 8.27 -24.12 0.21
C SER A 70 8.20 -22.68 0.75
N VAL A 71 7.05 -22.03 0.58
CA VAL A 71 6.79 -20.64 1.00
C VAL A 71 6.44 -20.54 2.50
N ALA A 72 6.27 -21.65 3.21
CA ALA A 72 5.84 -21.64 4.62
C ALA A 72 6.97 -21.17 5.55
N THR A 73 6.93 -19.89 5.96
CA THR A 73 7.78 -19.31 7.00
C THR A 73 6.93 -18.45 7.93
N GLU A 74 7.26 -18.44 9.23
CA GLU A 74 6.43 -17.84 10.29
C GLU A 74 6.32 -16.30 10.21
N SER A 75 7.31 -15.62 9.61
CA SER A 75 7.39 -14.15 9.53
C SER A 75 6.84 -13.55 8.23
N ARG A 76 6.41 -14.39 7.28
CA ARG A 76 6.04 -13.96 5.94
C ARG A 76 4.63 -13.38 5.89
N ARG A 77 4.48 -12.22 5.25
CA ARG A 77 3.20 -11.52 5.08
C ARG A 77 2.89 -11.32 3.61
N LEU A 78 1.66 -11.59 3.21
CA LEU A 78 1.18 -11.33 1.86
C LEU A 78 1.00 -9.82 1.69
N VAL A 79 1.72 -9.23 0.73
CA VAL A 79 1.64 -7.81 0.37
C VAL A 79 0.61 -7.63 -0.74
N LYS A 80 0.65 -8.46 -1.77
CA LYS A 80 -0.26 -8.38 -2.91
C LYS A 80 -0.46 -9.74 -3.55
N GLU A 81 -1.66 -10.02 -4.03
CA GLU A 81 -1.93 -11.17 -4.90
C GLU A 81 -2.85 -10.76 -6.05
N GLY A 82 -2.77 -11.46 -7.18
CA GLY A 82 -3.60 -11.11 -8.33
C GLY A 82 -3.28 -11.90 -9.58
N GLU A 83 -4.17 -11.83 -10.56
CA GLU A 83 -4.00 -12.48 -11.85
C GLU A 83 -3.61 -11.47 -12.92
N LEU A 84 -2.55 -11.77 -13.66
CA LEU A 84 -2.04 -10.96 -14.76
C LEU A 84 -1.96 -11.78 -16.03
N ARG A 85 -2.04 -11.10 -17.18
CA ARG A 85 -1.82 -11.73 -18.47
C ARG A 85 -0.32 -11.86 -18.72
N LEU A 86 0.16 -13.08 -18.80
CA LEU A 86 1.52 -13.42 -19.16
C LEU A 86 1.61 -13.60 -20.68
N VAL A 87 2.39 -12.71 -21.31
CA VAL A 87 2.59 -12.68 -22.76
C VAL A 87 3.76 -13.57 -23.16
N THR A 88 4.87 -13.47 -22.43
CA THR A 88 6.10 -14.23 -22.75
C THR A 88 6.92 -14.46 -21.49
N VAL A 89 7.57 -15.62 -21.44
CA VAL A 89 8.63 -15.93 -20.47
C VAL A 89 9.90 -16.23 -21.24
N TYR A 90 10.99 -15.54 -20.91
CA TYR A 90 12.34 -15.91 -21.36
C TYR A 90 13.09 -16.49 -20.16
N ARG A 91 13.60 -17.72 -20.29
CA ARG A 91 14.48 -18.35 -19.30
C ARG A 91 15.83 -18.60 -19.95
N HIS A 92 16.87 -17.96 -19.45
CA HIS A 92 18.23 -18.26 -19.88
C HIS A 92 18.70 -19.54 -19.18
N ALA A 93 18.31 -20.70 -19.73
CA ALA A 93 18.92 -21.97 -19.35
C ALA A 93 20.26 -22.11 -20.08
N GLY A 94 21.34 -22.41 -19.34
CA GLY A 94 22.71 -22.55 -19.83
C GLY A 94 22.97 -23.78 -20.72
N SER A 95 22.07 -24.16 -21.63
CA SER A 95 22.33 -25.25 -22.57
C SER A 95 21.87 -24.92 -23.98
N ALA A 96 22.83 -24.99 -24.91
CA ALA A 96 22.65 -24.75 -26.34
C ALA A 96 21.66 -25.71 -27.03
N PHE A 97 21.25 -26.79 -26.37
CA PHE A 97 20.44 -27.86 -26.96
C PHE A 97 18.93 -27.54 -27.06
N GLN A 98 18.42 -26.55 -26.33
CA GLN A 98 16.99 -26.18 -26.40
C GLN A 98 16.67 -25.10 -27.46
N ARG A 99 17.68 -24.58 -28.18
CA ARG A 99 17.49 -23.55 -29.22
C ARG A 99 16.82 -24.03 -30.51
N LYS A 100 16.62 -25.34 -30.72
CA LYS A 100 16.15 -25.89 -32.00
C LYS A 100 14.63 -26.15 -32.11
N LEU A 101 13.83 -25.81 -31.10
CA LEU A 101 12.37 -25.97 -31.16
C LEU A 101 11.58 -24.67 -30.86
N SER A 102 12.25 -23.52 -30.73
CA SER A 102 11.57 -22.22 -30.54
C SER A 102 11.20 -21.50 -31.85
N GLY A 103 11.41 -22.15 -33.00
CA GLY A 103 10.88 -21.69 -34.28
C GLY A 103 9.39 -22.07 -34.40
N ILE A 104 8.52 -21.05 -34.41
CA ILE A 104 7.07 -21.14 -34.65
C ILE A 104 6.26 -21.66 -33.43
N MET A 105 6.38 -21.01 -32.28
CA MET A 105 5.37 -21.13 -31.23
C MET A 105 4.63 -19.80 -31.09
N ARG A 106 3.37 -19.75 -31.55
CA ARG A 106 2.45 -18.64 -31.25
C ARG A 106 2.50 -18.39 -29.75
N GLN A 107 2.98 -17.22 -29.33
CA GLN A 107 3.00 -16.82 -27.92
C GLN A 107 1.55 -16.72 -27.43
N LYS A 108 1.04 -17.80 -26.86
CA LYS A 108 -0.31 -17.84 -26.32
C LYS A 108 -0.29 -17.07 -25.00
N ILE A 109 -0.99 -15.93 -24.98
CA ILE A 109 -1.24 -15.19 -23.75
C ILE A 109 -1.96 -16.12 -22.77
N VAL A 110 -1.41 -16.29 -21.58
CA VAL A 110 -1.97 -17.12 -20.51
C VAL A 110 -2.13 -16.28 -19.25
N ASN A 111 -3.04 -16.66 -18.34
CA ASN A 111 -3.12 -16.02 -17.04
C ASN A 111 -2.05 -16.61 -16.11
N ALA A 112 -1.31 -15.73 -15.45
CA ALA A 112 -0.40 -16.04 -14.36
C ALA A 112 -0.93 -15.44 -13.06
N SER A 113 -0.86 -16.18 -11.96
CA SER A 113 -1.17 -15.70 -10.63
C SER A 113 0.12 -15.32 -9.93
N LEU A 114 0.21 -14.07 -9.48
CA LEU A 114 1.34 -13.58 -8.71
C LEU A 114 0.95 -13.47 -7.24
N PHE A 115 1.87 -13.86 -6.36
CA PHE A 115 1.75 -13.67 -4.92
C PHE A 115 3.04 -13.03 -4.43
N LEU A 116 2.93 -11.77 -4.03
CA LEU A 116 4.03 -11.00 -3.48
C LEU A 116 3.93 -11.01 -1.97
N PHE A 117 4.98 -11.50 -1.35
CA PHE A 117 5.22 -11.42 0.08
C PHE A 117 6.25 -10.34 0.37
N ASN A 118 6.43 -10.01 1.65
CA ASN A 118 7.40 -9.00 2.10
C ASN A 118 8.85 -9.30 1.71
N ASP A 119 9.20 -10.55 1.41
CA ASP A 119 10.56 -11.01 1.09
C ASP A 119 10.65 -11.87 -0.19
N LEU A 120 9.51 -12.25 -0.77
CA LEU A 120 9.44 -13.30 -1.79
C LEU A 120 8.38 -12.98 -2.84
N LEU A 121 8.69 -13.19 -4.12
CA LEU A 121 7.72 -13.21 -5.20
C LEU A 121 7.50 -14.65 -5.69
N VAL A 122 6.24 -15.07 -5.75
CA VAL A 122 5.81 -16.36 -6.29
C VAL A 122 5.01 -16.14 -7.56
N ILE A 123 5.39 -16.83 -8.64
CA ILE A 123 4.67 -16.86 -9.91
C ILE A 123 4.09 -18.26 -10.08
N ALA A 124 2.78 -18.33 -10.30
CA ALA A 124 2.05 -19.58 -10.29
C ALA A 124 0.93 -19.61 -11.32
N LYS A 125 0.36 -20.80 -11.50
CA LYS A 125 -0.83 -21.03 -12.31
C LYS A 125 -1.92 -21.69 -11.48
N ARG A 126 -3.09 -21.06 -11.40
CA ARG A 126 -4.28 -21.67 -10.80
C ARG A 126 -4.74 -22.88 -11.61
N ARG A 127 -5.17 -23.92 -10.91
CA ARG A 127 -5.80 -25.12 -11.46
C ARG A 127 -7.26 -25.19 -11.01
N SER A 128 -8.08 -25.95 -11.74
CA SER A 128 -9.53 -26.09 -11.47
C SER A 128 -9.84 -26.73 -10.13
N ASN A 129 -8.92 -27.51 -9.56
CA ASN A 129 -9.08 -28.20 -8.29
C ASN A 129 -8.69 -27.35 -7.06
N ASN A 130 -8.77 -26.02 -7.17
CA ASN A 130 -8.36 -25.07 -6.13
C ASN A 130 -6.88 -25.15 -5.71
N ARG A 131 -6.04 -25.87 -6.47
CA ARG A 131 -4.59 -25.91 -6.26
C ARG A 131 -3.90 -24.83 -7.09
N ILE A 132 -2.83 -24.29 -6.55
CA ILE A 132 -2.02 -23.27 -7.18
C ILE A 132 -0.65 -23.88 -7.45
N MET A 133 -0.34 -24.14 -8.72
CA MET A 133 0.92 -24.74 -9.11
C MET A 133 1.99 -23.66 -9.22
N VAL A 134 2.99 -23.71 -8.34
CA VAL A 134 4.11 -22.77 -8.32
C VAL A 134 5.05 -23.08 -9.48
N ASP A 135 5.21 -22.10 -10.37
CA ASP A 135 6.06 -22.20 -11.56
C ASP A 135 7.43 -21.56 -11.35
N ASP A 136 7.50 -20.56 -10.47
CA ASP A 136 8.72 -19.82 -10.10
C ASP A 136 8.57 -19.18 -8.71
N SER A 137 9.68 -19.03 -7.98
CA SER A 137 9.75 -18.42 -6.66
C SER A 137 11.12 -17.82 -6.43
N CYS A 138 11.20 -16.53 -6.16
CA CYS A 138 12.45 -15.78 -6.02
C CYS A 138 12.39 -14.77 -4.88
N GLN A 139 13.55 -14.46 -4.28
CA GLN A 139 13.64 -13.42 -3.24
C GLN A 139 13.38 -12.05 -3.87
N LEU A 140 12.70 -11.17 -3.15
CA LEU A 140 12.35 -9.85 -3.67
C LEU A 140 13.59 -8.99 -4.00
N THR A 141 14.72 -9.24 -3.33
CA THR A 141 16.01 -8.60 -3.60
C THR A 141 16.56 -8.89 -5.00
N ASP A 142 16.15 -10.01 -5.59
CA ASP A 142 16.64 -10.49 -6.88
C ASP A 142 15.72 -10.08 -8.03
N VAL A 143 14.67 -9.31 -7.72
CA VAL A 143 13.61 -8.94 -8.65
C VAL A 143 13.73 -7.47 -9.05
N GLN A 144 13.76 -7.22 -10.34
CA GLN A 144 13.63 -5.91 -10.93
C GLN A 144 12.32 -5.82 -11.71
N VAL A 145 11.73 -4.63 -11.74
CA VAL A 145 10.49 -4.34 -12.46
C VAL A 145 10.71 -3.19 -13.43
N GLU A 146 10.20 -3.34 -14.65
CA GLU A 146 10.31 -2.31 -15.69
C GLU A 146 8.97 -2.09 -16.40
N VAL A 147 8.51 -0.84 -16.43
CA VAL A 147 7.29 -0.44 -17.17
C VAL A 147 7.59 -0.40 -18.66
N CYS A 148 6.79 -1.10 -19.47
CA CYS A 148 7.05 -1.32 -20.89
C CYS A 148 6.16 -0.45 -21.80
N GLY A 149 6.07 0.84 -21.48
CA GLY A 149 5.23 1.81 -22.20
C GLY A 149 3.92 2.11 -21.48
N THR A 150 3.38 3.30 -21.72
CA THR A 150 2.11 3.78 -21.15
C THR A 150 1.31 4.47 -22.26
N PRO A 151 0.00 4.18 -22.41
CA PRO A 151 -0.84 4.87 -23.39
C PRO A 151 -0.77 6.40 -23.24
N ALA A 152 -0.78 7.15 -24.34
CA ALA A 152 -0.50 8.60 -24.32
C ALA A 152 -1.52 9.45 -23.53
N HIS A 153 -2.78 9.02 -23.49
CA HIS A 153 -3.83 9.74 -22.78
C HIS A 153 -3.80 9.52 -21.26
N VAL A 154 -3.12 8.46 -20.80
CA VAL A 154 -3.01 8.11 -19.39
C VAL A 154 -2.22 9.18 -18.62
N ARG A 155 -2.62 9.41 -17.38
CA ARG A 155 -1.96 10.34 -16.47
C ARG A 155 -1.63 9.65 -15.15
N ILE A 156 -0.36 9.78 -14.76
CA ILE A 156 0.14 9.44 -13.43
C ILE A 156 0.65 10.75 -12.85
N LEU A 157 -0.03 11.26 -11.82
CA LEU A 157 0.34 12.50 -11.16
C LEU A 157 1.06 12.17 -9.85
N ARG A 158 2.32 12.60 -9.72
CA ARG A 158 3.14 12.47 -8.51
C ARG A 158 3.26 13.85 -7.87
N TYR A 159 2.98 13.95 -6.57
CA TYR A 159 2.93 15.24 -5.86
C TYR A 159 4.23 15.60 -5.12
N TYR A 160 5.26 14.76 -5.23
CA TYR A 160 6.58 14.96 -4.62
C TYR A 160 7.67 14.96 -5.70
N PRO A 161 8.82 15.63 -5.47
CA PRO A 161 9.93 15.63 -6.41
C PRO A 161 10.50 14.22 -6.59
N GLU A 162 10.85 13.85 -7.83
CA GLU A 162 11.65 12.65 -8.08
C GLU A 162 13.07 12.91 -7.57
N VAL A 163 13.60 11.98 -6.76
CA VAL A 163 15.01 12.03 -6.37
C VAL A 163 15.83 11.59 -7.58
N THR A 164 16.24 12.55 -8.43
CA THR A 164 17.29 12.30 -9.42
C THR A 164 18.62 12.23 -8.71
N THR A 165 19.45 11.25 -9.06
CA THR A 165 20.82 11.09 -8.54
C THR A 165 21.76 12.25 -8.92
N ASP A 166 21.30 13.20 -9.74
CA ASP A 166 22.02 14.44 -10.05
C ASP A 166 21.32 15.65 -9.40
N GLY A 167 22.02 16.28 -8.45
CA GLY A 167 21.52 17.34 -7.57
C GLY A 167 21.34 18.71 -8.22
N GLN A 168 20.38 18.87 -9.13
CA GLN A 168 19.89 20.21 -9.54
C GLN A 168 18.40 20.36 -9.23
N GLN A 169 18.11 21.23 -8.27
CA GLN A 169 16.75 21.55 -7.80
C GLN A 169 16.22 22.81 -8.48
N HIS A 170 14.96 22.75 -8.93
CA HIS A 170 14.00 23.85 -8.75
C HIS A 170 12.60 23.25 -8.51
N PRO A 171 11.88 23.62 -7.43
CA PRO A 171 10.49 23.25 -7.26
C PRO A 171 9.59 24.07 -8.21
N PRO A 172 8.57 23.46 -8.85
CA PRO A 172 7.64 24.21 -9.70
C PRO A 172 6.78 25.13 -8.81
N SER A 173 6.79 26.41 -9.14
CA SER A 173 6.28 27.49 -8.28
C SER A 173 4.86 27.95 -8.67
N SER A 174 4.20 27.28 -9.62
CA SER A 174 2.83 27.63 -10.01
C SER A 174 1.92 26.43 -10.35
N PRO A 175 0.59 26.57 -10.19
CA PRO A 175 -0.38 25.57 -10.65
C PRO A 175 -0.31 25.27 -12.16
N ARG A 176 0.19 26.23 -12.97
CA ARG A 176 0.34 26.07 -14.43
C ARG A 176 1.54 25.21 -14.82
N GLU A 177 2.59 25.12 -13.99
CA GLU A 177 3.73 24.23 -14.22
C GLU A 177 3.43 22.77 -13.89
N ARG A 178 2.44 22.49 -13.00
CA ARG A 178 2.01 21.12 -12.65
C ARG A 178 1.48 20.30 -13.83
N VAL A 179 1.08 20.95 -14.91
CA VAL A 179 0.52 20.29 -16.11
C VAL A 179 1.61 19.85 -17.11
N LEU A 180 2.84 20.39 -16.99
CA LEU A 180 3.90 20.24 -17.99
C LEU A 180 5.03 19.27 -17.62
N ALA A 181 5.09 18.77 -16.38
CA ALA A 181 6.04 17.72 -15.99
C ALA A 181 5.54 16.34 -16.49
N ARG A 182 5.61 16.12 -17.80
CA ARG A 182 5.29 14.86 -18.47
C ARG A 182 6.51 14.37 -19.23
N LYS A 183 7.11 13.27 -18.77
CA LYS A 183 7.73 12.19 -19.58
C LYS A 183 8.65 11.32 -18.71
N THR A 184 8.25 10.08 -18.46
CA THR A 184 9.17 8.93 -18.35
C THR A 184 8.48 7.65 -18.82
N SER A 185 8.40 7.50 -20.14
CA SER A 185 8.62 6.25 -20.90
C SER A 185 8.35 6.58 -22.38
N ALA A 186 9.22 6.10 -23.27
CA ALA A 186 9.02 6.26 -24.70
C ALA A 186 7.66 5.65 -25.11
N PRO A 187 6.91 6.27 -26.04
CA PRO A 187 5.70 5.67 -26.57
C PRO A 187 6.08 4.35 -27.27
N CYS A 188 5.75 3.22 -26.67
CA CYS A 188 5.68 1.96 -27.40
C CYS A 188 4.40 1.98 -28.24
N SER A 189 4.49 1.55 -29.49
CA SER A 189 3.33 1.33 -30.36
C SER A 189 2.27 0.53 -29.60
N PRO A 190 1.00 0.95 -29.60
CA PRO A 190 -0.04 0.25 -28.87
C PRO A 190 -0.18 -1.14 -29.48
N THR A 191 0.13 -2.18 -28.72
CA THR A 191 -0.40 -3.51 -29.03
C THR A 191 -1.86 -3.48 -28.61
N GLU A 192 -2.70 -2.86 -29.44
CA GLU A 192 -4.15 -2.78 -29.25
C GLU A 192 -4.71 -4.20 -29.13
N MET A 193 -5.31 -4.53 -27.99
CA MET A 193 -6.02 -5.80 -27.80
C MET A 193 -7.50 -5.49 -27.66
N ASN A 194 -8.28 -5.85 -28.68
CA ASN A 194 -9.75 -5.74 -28.69
C ASN A 194 -10.29 -4.31 -28.42
N GLY A 195 -9.57 -3.27 -28.83
CA GLY A 195 -9.99 -1.87 -28.63
C GLY A 195 -9.86 -1.33 -27.20
N PHE A 196 -9.12 -2.02 -26.32
CA PHE A 196 -8.82 -1.56 -24.97
C PHE A 196 -7.33 -1.33 -24.76
N ASP A 197 -7.01 -0.35 -23.92
CA ASP A 197 -5.64 -0.12 -23.47
C ASP A 197 -5.11 -1.30 -22.66
N VAL A 198 -3.87 -1.69 -22.96
CA VAL A 198 -3.10 -2.64 -22.17
C VAL A 198 -1.98 -1.91 -21.46
N TYR A 199 -1.66 -2.37 -20.25
CA TYR A 199 -0.66 -1.75 -19.39
C TYR A 199 0.50 -2.72 -19.16
N PRO A 200 1.46 -2.80 -20.11
CA PRO A 200 2.53 -3.78 -20.06
C PRO A 200 3.64 -3.39 -19.08
N PHE A 201 4.21 -4.40 -18.43
CA PHE A 201 5.42 -4.29 -17.63
C PHE A 201 6.15 -5.63 -17.63
N ARG A 202 7.41 -5.65 -17.24
CA ARG A 202 8.17 -6.89 -17.11
C ARG A 202 8.81 -7.03 -15.74
N ILE A 203 8.91 -8.28 -15.30
CA ILE A 203 9.64 -8.69 -14.10
C ILE A 203 10.89 -9.42 -14.57
N ILE A 204 12.04 -8.98 -14.09
CA ILE A 204 13.35 -9.57 -14.38
C ILE A 204 13.88 -10.16 -13.09
N ILE A 205 14.19 -11.45 -13.10
CA ILE A 205 14.82 -12.15 -11.98
C ILE A 205 16.30 -12.32 -12.33
N GLN A 206 17.17 -11.78 -11.49
CA GLN A 206 18.61 -11.90 -11.63
C GLN A 206 19.23 -12.23 -10.27
N SER A 207 19.73 -13.46 -10.14
CA SER A 207 20.36 -13.99 -8.94
C SER A 207 21.41 -15.02 -9.33
N ASP A 208 22.42 -15.23 -8.50
CA ASP A 208 23.35 -16.34 -8.67
C ASP A 208 22.68 -17.69 -8.32
N ALA A 209 21.66 -17.66 -7.47
CA ALA A 209 20.90 -18.84 -7.04
C ALA A 209 19.67 -19.13 -7.92
N HIS A 210 19.32 -18.24 -8.85
CA HIS A 210 18.13 -18.36 -9.70
C HIS A 210 18.48 -18.12 -11.18
N PRO A 211 18.10 -19.00 -12.11
CA PRO A 211 18.31 -18.77 -13.54
C PRO A 211 17.70 -17.43 -13.97
N ARG A 212 18.44 -16.65 -14.77
CA ARG A 212 17.92 -15.39 -15.27
C ARG A 212 16.62 -15.62 -16.03
N ALA A 213 15.56 -14.95 -15.59
CA ALA A 213 14.23 -15.07 -16.17
C ALA A 213 13.61 -13.69 -16.39
N GLU A 214 12.87 -13.55 -17.48
CA GLU A 214 12.10 -12.34 -17.80
C GLU A 214 10.65 -12.73 -18.08
N TYR A 215 9.73 -12.13 -17.32
CA TYR A 215 8.29 -12.32 -17.44
C TYR A 215 7.66 -11.04 -17.99
N LYS A 216 7.13 -11.09 -19.21
CA LYS A 216 6.38 -9.97 -19.82
C LYS A 216 4.90 -10.09 -19.47
N LEU A 217 4.41 -9.14 -18.70
CA LEU A 217 3.06 -9.12 -18.13
C LEU A 217 2.26 -7.95 -18.71
N GLN A 218 0.94 -8.12 -18.74
CA GLN A 218 -0.03 -7.08 -19.10
C GLN A 218 -1.10 -7.00 -18.02
N ALA A 219 -1.29 -5.79 -17.50
CA ALA A 219 -2.40 -5.46 -16.61
C ALA A 219 -3.60 -4.92 -17.41
N LYS A 220 -4.80 -5.09 -16.87
CA LYS A 220 -6.09 -4.65 -17.45
C LYS A 220 -6.42 -3.18 -17.17
N SER A 221 -5.75 -2.57 -16.20
CA SER A 221 -5.91 -1.17 -15.83
C SER A 221 -4.58 -0.56 -15.42
N LEU A 222 -4.54 0.77 -15.40
CA LEU A 222 -3.40 1.53 -14.95
C LEU A 222 -3.08 1.23 -13.48
N SER A 223 -4.10 1.27 -12.62
CA SER A 223 -4.04 0.94 -11.20
C SER A 223 -3.50 -0.46 -10.95
N GLU A 224 -3.92 -1.47 -11.71
CA GLU A 224 -3.39 -2.83 -11.56
C GLU A 224 -1.89 -2.85 -11.86
N ARG A 225 -1.42 -2.23 -12.95
CA ARG A 225 0.02 -2.14 -13.26
C ARG A 225 0.78 -1.37 -12.18
N GLU A 226 0.39 -0.14 -11.88
CA GLU A 226 1.15 0.74 -10.99
C GLU A 226 1.22 0.21 -9.56
N ARG A 227 0.16 -0.44 -9.08
CA ARG A 227 0.15 -1.07 -7.76
C ARG A 227 1.08 -2.28 -7.70
N TRP A 228 1.16 -3.10 -8.75
CA TRP A 228 2.14 -4.19 -8.83
C TRP A 228 3.57 -3.67 -8.86
N VAL A 229 3.81 -2.66 -9.69
CA VAL A 229 5.11 -2.01 -9.83
C VAL A 229 5.56 -1.38 -8.52
N ASP A 230 4.69 -0.65 -7.83
CA ASP A 230 4.93 -0.07 -6.51
C ASP A 230 5.20 -1.13 -5.44
N ALA A 231 4.44 -2.22 -5.43
CA ALA A 231 4.61 -3.26 -4.42
C ALA A 231 5.93 -4.02 -4.59
N ILE A 232 6.36 -4.28 -5.84
CA ILE A 232 7.61 -4.99 -6.15
C ILE A 232 8.83 -4.08 -5.95
N SER A 233 8.73 -2.80 -6.35
CA SER A 233 9.77 -1.80 -6.15
C SER A 233 9.22 -0.61 -5.37
N PRO A 234 9.16 -0.71 -4.03
CA PRO A 234 8.57 0.34 -3.18
C PRO A 234 9.27 1.69 -3.29
N ILE A 235 10.48 1.74 -3.86
CA ILE A 235 11.23 2.98 -4.13
C ILE A 235 10.53 3.80 -5.23
N GLN A 236 9.85 3.16 -6.17
CA GLN A 236 9.24 3.82 -7.33
C GLN A 236 8.13 4.82 -6.97
N TYR A 237 7.43 4.57 -5.85
CA TYR A 237 6.56 5.56 -5.23
C TYR A 237 6.84 5.76 -3.73
N GLY A 238 8.08 5.49 -3.34
CA GLY A 238 8.54 5.53 -1.96
C GLY A 238 9.20 6.84 -1.67
N VAL A 239 8.50 7.75 -1.01
CA VAL A 239 9.16 8.92 -0.44
C VAL A 239 9.91 8.50 0.82
N THR A 240 11.24 8.54 0.77
CA THR A 240 12.14 8.23 1.89
C THR A 240 12.25 9.40 2.88
N GLU A 241 12.06 10.64 2.41
CA GLU A 241 12.16 11.85 3.23
C GLU A 241 10.80 12.53 3.45
N GLU A 242 10.35 12.62 4.71
CA GLU A 242 9.11 13.32 5.08
C GLU A 242 9.08 14.81 4.67
N ARG A 243 10.23 15.41 4.36
CA ARG A 243 10.31 16.81 3.90
C ARG A 243 9.73 16.98 2.49
N LEU A 244 9.90 15.97 1.63
CA LEU A 244 9.49 16.02 0.22
C LEU A 244 7.96 15.95 0.03
N ILE A 245 7.21 15.62 1.09
CA ILE A 245 5.75 15.48 1.06
C ILE A 245 5.02 16.64 1.76
N ARG A 246 5.74 17.65 2.27
CA ARG A 246 5.09 18.79 2.96
C ARG A 246 4.16 19.57 2.04
N ASP A 247 4.50 19.66 0.76
CA ASP A 247 3.76 20.42 -0.24
C ASP A 247 2.73 19.58 -1.00
N CYS A 248 2.61 18.29 -0.65
CA CYS A 248 1.60 17.41 -1.22
C CYS A 248 0.19 17.85 -0.81
N PRO A 249 -0.81 17.74 -1.71
CA PRO A 249 -2.20 18.04 -1.38
C PRO A 249 -2.71 17.19 -0.22
N GLN A 250 -3.67 17.76 0.52
CA GLN A 250 -4.39 17.04 1.56
C GLN A 250 -5.79 16.72 1.05
N VAL A 251 -6.21 15.47 1.22
CA VAL A 251 -7.58 15.03 0.96
C VAL A 251 -8.25 14.64 2.28
N LEU A 252 -9.55 14.91 2.38
CA LEU A 252 -10.37 14.46 3.50
C LEU A 252 -11.16 13.23 3.05
N ILE A 253 -11.11 12.18 3.83
CA ILE A 253 -11.90 10.97 3.57
C ILE A 253 -13.35 11.23 3.95
N THR A 254 -14.26 11.11 2.98
CA THR A 254 -15.70 11.32 3.14
C THR A 254 -16.46 10.01 3.32
N ARG A 255 -15.83 8.87 2.98
CA ARG A 255 -16.40 7.54 3.13
C ARG A 255 -15.34 6.58 3.66
N SER A 256 -15.68 5.80 4.68
CA SER A 256 -14.76 4.79 5.20
C SER A 256 -14.46 3.74 4.13
N TYR A 257 -13.20 3.31 4.02
CA TYR A 257 -12.72 2.32 3.06
C TYR A 257 -11.95 1.22 3.79
N SER A 258 -12.39 -0.02 3.61
CA SER A 258 -11.67 -1.18 4.15
C SER A 258 -10.73 -1.75 3.09
N ALA A 259 -9.47 -1.92 3.47
CA ALA A 259 -8.43 -2.43 2.59
C ALA A 259 -8.75 -3.88 2.21
N VAL A 260 -8.74 -4.17 0.90
CA VAL A 260 -8.99 -5.51 0.36
C VAL A 260 -7.67 -6.25 0.13
N GLU A 261 -6.64 -5.54 -0.30
CA GLU A 261 -5.30 -6.06 -0.55
C GLU A 261 -4.27 -5.42 0.40
N GLY A 262 -3.12 -6.06 0.59
CA GLY A 262 -2.11 -5.62 1.57
C GLY A 262 -1.38 -4.32 1.20
N ASP A 263 -1.45 -3.89 -0.06
CA ASP A 263 -0.94 -2.61 -0.56
C ASP A 263 -1.95 -1.46 -0.38
N GLU A 264 -3.17 -1.75 0.05
CA GLU A 264 -4.22 -0.74 0.25
C GLU A 264 -4.17 -0.09 1.64
N LEU A 265 -4.67 1.14 1.71
CA LEU A 265 -4.76 1.91 2.93
C LEU A 265 -6.18 1.80 3.51
N GLU A 266 -6.29 1.18 4.68
CA GLU A 266 -7.54 1.24 5.47
C GLU A 266 -7.77 2.69 5.92
N LEU A 267 -8.94 3.25 5.57
CA LEU A 267 -9.28 4.65 5.79
C LEU A 267 -10.63 4.80 6.49
N LYS A 268 -10.74 5.79 7.36
CA LYS A 268 -11.97 6.14 8.05
C LYS A 268 -12.46 7.51 7.60
N GLU A 269 -13.77 7.64 7.56
CA GLU A 269 -14.40 8.95 7.35
C GLU A 269 -13.87 9.97 8.38
N GLY A 270 -13.44 11.13 7.88
CA GLY A 270 -12.78 12.19 8.64
C GLY A 270 -11.25 12.10 8.69
N ASP A 271 -10.63 11.04 8.17
CA ASP A 271 -9.17 10.96 8.07
C ASP A 271 -8.66 12.04 7.08
N ALA A 272 -7.62 12.76 7.48
CA ALA A 272 -6.87 13.63 6.59
C ALA A 272 -5.67 12.85 6.04
N VAL A 273 -5.57 12.76 4.71
CA VAL A 273 -4.54 11.98 4.02
C VAL A 273 -3.71 12.91 3.15
N THR A 274 -2.39 12.78 3.25
CA THR A 274 -1.46 13.43 2.32
C THR A 274 -1.45 12.64 1.02
N LEU A 275 -1.88 13.26 -0.07
CA LEU A 275 -1.98 12.63 -1.39
C LEU A 275 -0.59 12.60 -2.05
N LEU A 276 -0.09 11.39 -2.34
CA LEU A 276 1.24 11.18 -2.91
C LEU A 276 1.18 10.98 -4.43
N VAL A 277 0.20 10.19 -4.88
CA VAL A 277 0.02 9.82 -6.29
C VAL A 277 -1.46 9.80 -6.62
N SER A 278 -1.83 10.26 -7.82
CA SER A 278 -3.16 10.09 -8.42
C SER A 278 -3.04 9.47 -9.82
N LEU A 279 -3.82 8.43 -10.06
CA LEU A 279 -3.90 7.69 -11.32
C LEU A 279 -5.19 8.07 -12.05
N SER A 280 -5.11 8.25 -13.38
CA SER A 280 -6.25 8.67 -14.19
C SER A 280 -7.43 7.68 -14.22
N ASP A 281 -7.27 6.47 -13.68
CA ASP A 281 -8.33 5.46 -13.57
C ASP A 281 -8.96 5.39 -12.17
N GLY A 282 -8.80 6.45 -11.36
CA GLY A 282 -9.53 6.64 -10.10
C GLY A 282 -8.87 6.04 -8.87
N TRP A 283 -7.56 5.78 -8.92
CA TRP A 283 -6.78 5.29 -7.78
C TRP A 283 -5.76 6.30 -7.30
N CYS A 284 -5.59 6.35 -5.98
CA CYS A 284 -4.70 7.26 -5.30
C CYS A 284 -3.76 6.49 -4.37
N LYS A 285 -2.52 6.97 -4.21
CA LYS A 285 -1.62 6.56 -3.12
C LYS A 285 -1.52 7.72 -2.15
N GLY A 286 -1.68 7.46 -0.86
CA GLY A 286 -1.59 8.49 0.16
C GLY A 286 -0.91 8.03 1.43
N MET A 287 -0.74 8.97 2.35
CA MET A 287 -0.11 8.76 3.65
C MET A 287 -0.96 9.35 4.77
N LEU A 288 -1.24 8.53 5.78
CA LEU A 288 -1.86 8.99 7.03
C LEU A 288 -0.84 9.75 7.89
N PRO A 289 -1.28 10.61 8.82
CA PRO A 289 -0.37 11.34 9.72
C PRO A 289 0.54 10.44 10.57
N GLY A 290 0.17 9.17 10.78
CA GLY A 290 1.00 8.17 11.44
C GLY A 290 2.07 7.51 10.55
N GLY A 291 2.30 8.03 9.34
CA GLY A 291 3.31 7.54 8.39
C GLY A 291 2.91 6.32 7.57
N ARG A 292 1.76 5.69 7.86
CA ARG A 292 1.22 4.57 7.06
C ARG A 292 0.87 5.05 5.65
N LYS A 293 1.36 4.33 4.65
CA LYS A 293 1.13 4.59 3.22
C LYS A 293 0.36 3.43 2.59
N GLY A 294 -0.42 3.72 1.55
CA GLY A 294 -1.10 2.69 0.75
C GLY A 294 -2.01 3.28 -0.31
N TRP A 295 -2.60 2.39 -1.11
CA TRP A 295 -3.50 2.73 -2.21
C TRP A 295 -4.97 2.75 -1.77
N PHE A 296 -5.77 3.62 -2.38
CA PHE A 296 -7.21 3.71 -2.14
C PHE A 296 -7.92 4.35 -3.35
N PRO A 297 -9.23 4.11 -3.56
CA PRO A 297 -9.98 4.72 -4.64
C PRO A 297 -10.24 6.21 -4.37
N ASP A 298 -10.15 7.05 -5.39
CA ASP A 298 -10.31 8.51 -5.28
C ASP A 298 -11.72 8.92 -4.81
N ASN A 299 -12.73 8.11 -5.13
CA ASN A 299 -14.13 8.37 -4.83
C ASN A 299 -14.44 8.37 -3.32
N VAL A 300 -13.52 7.91 -2.45
CA VAL A 300 -13.71 7.95 -0.99
C VAL A 300 -13.21 9.25 -0.36
N CYS A 301 -12.66 10.17 -1.15
CA CYS A 301 -12.05 11.40 -0.65
C CYS A 301 -12.47 12.64 -1.45
N VAL A 302 -12.24 13.81 -0.86
CA VAL A 302 -12.35 15.11 -1.51
C VAL A 302 -11.11 15.93 -1.22
N GLU A 303 -10.62 16.69 -2.21
CA GLU A 303 -9.52 17.63 -2.00
C GLU A 303 -9.96 18.73 -1.03
N VAL A 304 -9.11 19.00 -0.03
CA VAL A 304 -9.40 20.05 0.94
C VAL A 304 -8.97 21.38 0.32
N GLU A 305 -9.86 22.01 -0.45
CA GLU A 305 -9.60 23.34 -1.03
C GLU A 305 -10.00 24.48 -0.08
N ASP A 306 -11.15 24.33 0.61
CA ASP A 306 -11.73 25.35 1.48
C ASP A 306 -10.83 25.68 2.69
N PRO A 307 -10.39 26.94 2.86
CA PRO A 307 -9.64 27.40 4.03
C PRO A 307 -10.31 27.09 5.38
N ASN A 308 -11.64 27.00 5.44
CA ASN A 308 -12.38 26.64 6.65
C ASN A 308 -12.25 25.14 6.97
N MET A 309 -12.40 24.27 5.97
CA MET A 309 -12.14 22.84 6.13
C MET A 309 -10.68 22.57 6.50
N LYS A 310 -9.72 23.29 5.89
CA LYS A 310 -8.31 23.23 6.28
C LYS A 310 -8.11 23.59 7.75
N ARG A 311 -8.73 24.68 8.21
CA ARG A 311 -8.68 25.11 9.62
C ARG A 311 -9.29 24.06 10.55
N GLU A 312 -10.44 23.48 10.20
CA GLU A 312 -11.09 22.48 11.04
C GLU A 312 -10.31 21.16 11.10
N ASN A 313 -9.80 20.69 9.96
CA ASN A 313 -8.91 19.53 9.90
C ASN A 313 -7.63 19.76 10.72
N MET A 314 -7.05 20.97 10.64
CA MET A 314 -5.90 21.35 11.45
C MET A 314 -6.24 21.35 12.95
N LYS A 315 -7.41 21.86 13.35
CA LYS A 315 -7.86 21.78 14.75
C LYS A 315 -8.00 20.33 15.21
N ASN A 316 -8.61 19.47 14.40
CA ASN A 316 -8.76 18.04 14.72
C ASN A 316 -7.40 17.34 14.83
N PHE A 317 -6.45 17.67 13.95
CA PHE A 317 -5.08 17.18 14.03
C PHE A 317 -4.40 17.61 15.34
N LEU A 318 -4.44 18.90 15.67
CA LEU A 318 -3.85 19.45 16.90
C LEU A 318 -4.53 18.87 18.16
N LEU A 319 -5.84 18.63 18.12
CA LEU A 319 -6.57 17.97 19.19
C LEU A 319 -6.05 16.55 19.41
N MET A 320 -5.85 15.79 18.33
CA MET A 320 -5.30 14.44 18.41
C MET A 320 -3.85 14.41 18.89
N GLU A 321 -3.04 15.39 18.51
CA GLU A 321 -1.67 15.54 19.01
C GLU A 321 -1.64 15.88 20.50
N ALA A 322 -2.49 16.80 20.95
CA ALA A 322 -2.66 17.12 22.36
C ALA A 322 -3.14 15.90 23.16
N ALA A 323 -4.07 15.11 22.60
CA ALA A 323 -4.56 13.88 23.20
C ALA A 323 -3.44 12.85 23.37
N ARG A 324 -2.65 12.60 22.32
CA ARG A 324 -1.47 11.71 22.36
C ARG A 324 -0.47 12.16 23.42
N THR A 325 -0.17 13.45 23.47
CA THR A 325 0.77 14.03 24.44
C THR A 325 0.26 13.89 25.87
N ALA A 326 -1.02 14.20 26.11
CA ALA A 326 -1.65 14.04 27.43
C ALA A 326 -1.63 12.59 27.90
N TYR A 327 -1.94 11.65 27.00
CA TYR A 327 -1.89 10.21 27.29
C TYR A 327 -0.47 9.74 27.60
N ALA A 328 0.53 10.12 26.80
CA ALA A 328 1.94 9.79 27.05
C ALA A 328 2.41 10.33 28.40
N ARG A 329 2.08 11.58 28.72
CA ARG A 329 2.40 12.21 30.01
C ARG A 329 1.74 11.51 31.18
N ARG A 330 0.49 11.04 31.03
CA ARG A 330 -0.17 10.20 32.04
C ARG A 330 0.53 8.86 32.20
N LYS A 331 0.86 8.19 31.08
CA LYS A 331 1.54 6.89 31.09
C LYS A 331 2.91 6.93 31.78
N LEU A 332 3.67 8.02 31.61
CA LEU A 332 4.95 8.20 32.32
C LEU A 332 4.79 8.29 33.85
N LYS A 333 3.61 8.70 34.34
CA LYS A 333 3.31 8.77 35.78
C LYS A 333 2.73 7.47 36.32
N GLU A 334 2.42 6.50 35.47
CA GLU A 334 1.94 5.19 35.91
C GLU A 334 3.13 4.37 36.40
N GLN A 335 3.19 4.11 37.71
CA GLN A 335 4.19 3.22 38.34
C GLN A 335 3.79 1.75 38.30
N PHE A 336 2.64 1.42 37.70
CA PHE A 336 2.06 0.09 37.74
C PHE A 336 2.36 -0.68 36.44
N THR A 337 3.09 -1.79 36.58
CA THR A 337 3.34 -2.76 35.51
C THR A 337 2.15 -3.69 35.27
N GLU A 338 1.25 -3.85 36.24
CA GLU A 338 0.02 -4.64 36.17
C GLU A 338 -1.16 -3.92 36.86
N PHE A 339 -2.39 -4.25 36.45
CA PHE A 339 -3.59 -3.77 37.15
C PHE A 339 -3.60 -4.33 38.59
N PRO A 340 -3.73 -3.48 39.62
CA PRO A 340 -3.84 -3.97 41.00
C PRO A 340 -5.03 -4.92 41.10
N LYS A 341 -4.83 -6.11 41.67
CA LYS A 341 -5.97 -6.99 41.93
C LYS A 341 -6.83 -6.28 42.97
N ILE A 342 -8.16 -6.41 42.89
CA ILE A 342 -9.10 -5.76 43.83
C ILE A 342 -8.75 -6.08 45.30
N LYS A 343 -8.08 -7.22 45.53
CA LYS A 343 -7.56 -7.67 46.81
C LYS A 343 -6.50 -6.73 47.40
N ASP A 344 -5.68 -6.12 46.55
CA ASP A 344 -4.55 -5.26 46.91
C ASP A 344 -5.00 -3.81 47.20
N LEU A 345 -6.23 -3.46 46.82
CA LEU A 345 -6.84 -2.15 47.05
C LEU A 345 -7.60 -2.05 48.39
N LYS A 346 -7.89 -3.18 49.04
CA LYS A 346 -8.65 -3.23 50.30
C LYS A 346 -7.78 -3.18 51.57
N GLY A 347 -6.48 -2.97 51.43
CA GLY A 347 -5.51 -3.01 52.53
C GLY A 347 -4.78 -1.69 52.82
N LYS A 348 -5.29 -0.54 52.36
CA LYS A 348 -4.73 0.78 52.68
C LYS A 348 -5.77 1.70 53.30
#